data_AF-A0A2N2LSX9-F1
#
_entry.id   AF-A0A2N2LSX9-F1
#
_cell.length_a   1.000
_cell.length_b   1.000
_cell.length_c   1.000
_cell.angle_alpha   90.00
_cell.angle_beta   90.00
_cell.angle_gamma   90.00
#
_symmetry.space_group_name_H-M   'P 1'
#
loop_
_entity.id
_entity.type
_entity.pdbx_description
1 polymer ?
#
loop_
_entity_poly.entity_id
_entity_poly.type
_entity_poly.pdbx_seq_one_letter_code
_entity_poly.pdbx_strand_id
1 'polypeptide(L)' 'EITPYKELARAVRDVVDQTGKPVIAVLPNPRRGPDDMDITQLIALTRQEYIHLGIPVFDELHDAIRAIDHINTYYGGRNK' A
#
# COMPACT_ATOMS: atom_id res chain seq x y z
N GLU A 1 20.41 -2.22 -12.80
CA GLU A 1 19.52 -3.18 -12.12
C GLU A 1 18.09 -2.69 -12.27
N ILE A 2 17.15 -3.52 -12.73
CA ILE A 2 15.74 -3.10 -12.90
C ILE A 2 14.98 -3.66 -11.70
N THR A 3 14.64 -2.80 -10.74
CA THR A 3 13.78 -3.22 -9.63
C THR A 3 12.32 -3.25 -10.10
N PRO A 4 11.64 -4.41 -10.12
CA PRO A 4 10.35 -4.57 -10.80
C PRO A 4 9.16 -4.11 -9.92
N TYR A 5 9.24 -2.91 -9.35
CA TYR A 5 8.19 -2.40 -8.46
C TYR A 5 6.87 -2.12 -9.19
N LYS A 6 6.94 -1.81 -10.49
CA LYS A 6 5.75 -1.56 -11.34
C LYS A 6 5.01 -2.86 -11.66
N GLU A 7 5.75 -3.90 -12.02
CA GLU A 7 5.20 -5.23 -12.29
C GLU A 7 4.55 -5.81 -11.04
N LEU A 8 5.17 -5.63 -9.87
CA LEU A 8 4.60 -6.03 -8.60
C LEU A 8 3.28 -5.29 -8.31
N ALA A 9 3.27 -3.97 -8.43
CA ALA A 9 2.07 -3.17 -8.18
C ALA A 9 0.92 -3.56 -9.13
N ARG A 10 1.22 -3.85 -10.40
CA ARG A 10 0.25 -4.38 -11.37
C ARG A 10 -0.28 -5.74 -10.98
N ALA A 11 0.59 -6.68 -10.59
CA ALA A 11 0.16 -8.01 -10.15
C ALA A 11 -0.78 -7.92 -8.93
N VAL A 12 -0.53 -7.00 -8.00
CA VAL A 12 -1.44 -6.76 -6.88
C VAL A 12 -2.79 -6.21 -7.36
N ARG A 13 -2.80 -5.27 -8.30
CA ARG A 13 -4.03 -4.74 -8.89
C ARG A 13 -4.84 -5.84 -9.58
N ASP A 14 -4.19 -6.72 -10.34
CA ASP A 14 -4.84 -7.83 -11.02
C ASP A 14 -5.54 -8.77 -10.02
N VAL A 15 -4.94 -9.03 -8.85
CA VAL A 15 -5.55 -9.82 -7.77
C VAL A 15 -6.77 -9.12 -7.19
N VAL A 16 -6.71 -7.79 -6.98
CA VAL A 16 -7.87 -7.01 -6.52
C VAL A 16 -9.02 -7.13 -7.52
N ASP A 17 -8.72 -6.99 -8.81
CA ASP A 17 -9.73 -7.09 -9.88
C ASP A 17 -10.34 -8.50 -10.00
N GLN A 18 -9.52 -9.55 -9.87
CA GLN A 18 -9.98 -10.93 -9.98
C GLN A 18 -10.77 -11.40 -8.75
N THR A 19 -10.39 -10.96 -7.55
CA THR A 19 -10.97 -11.47 -6.30
C THR A 19 -12.03 -10.56 -5.71
N GLY A 20 -12.07 -9.28 -6.12
CA GLY A 20 -12.89 -8.26 -5.50
C GLY A 20 -12.49 -7.92 -4.05
N LYS A 21 -11.36 -8.46 -3.56
CA LYS A 21 -10.90 -8.23 -2.18
C LYS A 21 -9.96 -7.02 -2.15
N PRO A 22 -10.18 -6.06 -1.21
CA PRO A 22 -9.29 -4.93 -1.07
C PRO A 22 -7.92 -5.39 -0.57
N VAL A 23 -6.85 -4.83 -1.15
CA VAL A 23 -5.47 -4.99 -0.69
C VAL A 23 -4.98 -3.64 -0.20
N ILE A 24 -4.20 -3.65 0.90
CA ILE A 24 -3.50 -2.48 1.43
C ILE A 24 -2.01 -2.81 1.52
N ALA A 25 -1.15 -1.83 1.25
CA ALA A 25 0.29 -1.96 1.37
C ALA A 25 0.79 -1.20 2.62
N VAL A 26 1.75 -1.78 3.33
CA VAL A 26 2.47 -1.09 4.40
C VAL A 26 3.93 -1.02 3.99
N LEU A 27 4.41 0.18 3.70
CA LEU A 27 5.77 0.44 3.24
C LEU A 27 6.48 1.31 4.29
N PRO A 28 6.98 0.70 5.38
CA PRO A 28 7.70 1.44 6.39
C PRO A 28 8.98 2.02 5.79
N ASN A 29 9.30 3.24 6.16
CA ASN A 29 10.59 3.87 5.84
C ASN A 29 11.42 4.09 7.12
N PRO A 30 12.05 3.03 7.66
CA PRO A 30 12.71 3.09 8.96
C PRO A 30 14.08 3.77 8.95
N ARG A 31 14.69 4.02 7.78
CA ARG A 31 16.05 4.55 7.69
C ARG A 31 16.15 5.66 6.64
N ARG A 32 16.57 6.85 7.09
CA ARG A 32 16.80 8.05 6.26
C ARG A 32 18.27 8.47 6.30
N GLY A 33 19.18 7.49 6.30
CA GLY A 33 20.61 7.74 6.23
C GLY A 33 21.07 8.03 4.79
N PRO A 34 22.24 8.66 4.60
CA PRO A 34 22.80 8.90 3.28
C PRO A 34 23.05 7.60 2.48
N ASP A 35 23.31 6.48 3.16
CA ASP A 35 23.51 5.16 2.53
C ASP A 35 22.19 4.49 2.09
N ASP A 36 21.05 4.97 2.56
CA ASP A 36 19.71 4.41 2.28
C ASP A 36 18.94 5.20 1.20
N MET A 37 19.60 6.14 0.52
CA MET A 37 18.94 7.07 -0.42
C MET A 37 18.27 6.34 -1.59
N ASP A 38 18.93 5.34 -2.17
CA ASP A 38 18.40 4.54 -3.29
C ASP A 38 17.18 3.72 -2.87
N ILE A 39 17.21 3.14 -1.67
CA ILE A 39 16.09 2.38 -1.09
C ILE A 39 14.92 3.31 -0.79
N THR A 40 15.19 4.48 -0.22
CA THR A 40 14.17 5.49 0.06
C THR A 40 13.49 5.96 -1.23
N GLN A 41 14.26 6.20 -2.29
CA GLN A 41 13.75 6.57 -3.59
C GLN A 41 12.89 5.45 -4.19
N LEU A 42 13.33 4.20 -4.09
CA LEU A 42 12.56 3.04 -4.54
C LEU A 42 11.24 2.89 -3.78
N ILE A 43 11.24 3.05 -2.45
CA ILE A 43 10.01 3.00 -1.63
C ILE A 43 9.06 4.12 -2.04
N ALA A 44 9.57 5.32 -2.29
CA ALA A 44 8.76 6.46 -2.74
C ALA A 44 8.13 6.21 -4.12
N LEU A 45 8.90 5.69 -5.08
CA LEU A 45 8.40 5.31 -6.40
C LEU A 45 7.35 4.21 -6.31
N THR A 46 7.62 3.17 -5.51
CA THR A 46 6.69 2.06 -5.27
C THR A 46 5.37 2.57 -4.67
N ARG A 47 5.43 3.48 -3.69
CA ARG A 47 4.24 4.12 -3.11
C ARG A 47 3.43 4.86 -4.15
N GLN A 48 4.08 5.65 -5.02
CA GLN A 48 3.38 6.39 -6.07
C GLN A 48 2.63 5.45 -7.03
N GLU A 49 3.24 4.33 -7.42
CA GLU A 49 2.61 3.33 -8.30
C GLU A 49 1.41 2.65 -7.62
N TYR A 50 1.54 2.24 -6.35
CA TYR A 50 0.40 1.67 -5.61
C TYR A 50 -0.77 2.65 -5.50
N ILE A 51 -0.50 3.91 -5.16
CA ILE A 51 -1.53 4.95 -5.09
C ILE A 51 -2.18 5.18 -6.46
N HIS A 52 -1.39 5.19 -7.54
CA HIS A 52 -1.90 5.35 -8.91
C HIS A 52 -2.85 4.21 -9.30
N LEU A 53 -2.61 2.99 -8.83
CA LEU A 53 -3.47 1.82 -9.05
C LEU A 53 -4.65 1.71 -8.04
N GLY A 54 -4.81 2.72 -7.17
CA GLY A 54 -5.89 2.76 -6.18
C GLY A 54 -5.67 1.84 -4.98
N ILE A 55 -4.42 1.43 -4.72
CA ILE A 55 -4.05 0.60 -3.58
C ILE A 55 -3.58 1.52 -2.44
N PRO A 56 -4.27 1.53 -1.28
CA PRO A 56 -3.87 2.33 -0.13
C PRO A 56 -2.50 1.92 0.41
N VAL A 57 -1.65 2.91 0.73
CA VAL A 57 -0.31 2.69 1.27
C VAL A 57 -0.15 3.39 2.62
N PHE A 58 0.33 2.67 3.62
CA PHE A 58 0.59 3.18 4.97
C PHE A 58 2.07 3.07 5.33
N ASP A 59 2.52 3.93 6.24
CA ASP A 59 3.87 3.86 6.80
C ASP A 59 3.95 2.84 7.94
N GLU A 60 2.88 2.72 8.71
CA GLU A 60 2.83 1.90 9.92
C GLU A 60 1.64 0.94 9.90
N LEU A 61 1.85 -0.26 10.44
CA LEU A 61 0.82 -1.30 10.46
C LEU A 61 -0.41 -0.87 11.28
N HIS A 62 -0.20 -0.10 12.34
CA HIS A 62 -1.30 0.34 13.20
C HIS A 62 -2.24 1.31 12.49
N ASP A 63 -1.73 2.18 11.61
CA ASP A 63 -2.55 3.08 10.80
C ASP A 63 -3.36 2.30 9.77
N ALA A 64 -2.75 1.27 9.17
CA ALA A 64 -3.42 0.37 8.24
C ALA A 64 -4.61 -0.36 8.91
N ILE A 65 -4.40 -0.89 10.12
CA ILE A 65 -5.45 -1.56 10.90
C ILE A 65 -6.55 -0.57 11.29
N ARG A 66 -6.19 0.64 11.74
CA ARG A 66 -7.16 1.68 12.09
C ARG A 66 -8.02 2.08 10.88
N ALA A 67 -7.44 2.19 9.69
CA ALA A 67 -8.18 2.49 8.47
C ALA A 67 -9.19 1.38 8.13
N ILE A 68 -8.80 0.11 8.29
CA ILE A 68 -9.73 -1.03 8.13
C ILE A 68 -10.88 -0.93 9.14
N ASP A 69 -10.59 -0.64 10.41
CA ASP A 69 -11.60 -0.52 11.46
C ASP A 69 -12.62 0.60 11.18
N HIS A 70 -12.17 1.75 10.67
CA HIS A 70 -13.06 2.83 10.25
C HIS A 70 -14.00 2.41 9.11
N ILE A 71 -13.48 1.68 8.10
CA ILE A 71 -14.29 1.17 7.00
C ILE A 71 -15.31 0.15 7.52
N ASN A 72 -14.88 -0.79 8.37
CA ASN A 72 -15.74 -1.80 8.96
C ASN A 72 -16.83 -1.15 9.83
N THR A 73 -16.50 -0.15 10.62
CA THR A 73 -17.47 0.60 11.44
C THR A 73 -18.47 1.34 10.56
N TYR A 74 -18.00 1.98 9.49
CA TYR A 74 -18.86 2.73 8.57
C TYR A 74 -19.87 1.83 7.83
N TYR A 75 -19.41 0.70 7.28
CA TYR A 75 -20.30 -0.25 6.59
C TYR A 75 -21.08 -1.14 7.55
N GLY A 76 -20.52 -1.48 8.71
CA GLY A 76 -21.18 -2.27 9.76
C GLY A 76 -22.29 -1.53 10.48
N GLY A 77 -22.15 -0.21 10.67
CA GLY A 77 -23.21 0.66 11.19
C GLY A 77 -24.32 0.97 10.18
N ARG A 78 -24.07 0.77 8.88
CA ARG A 78 -25.05 0.97 7.79
C ARG A 78 -26.00 -0.21 7.58
N ASN A 79 -25.68 -1.38 8.12
CA ASN A 79 -26.51 -2.59 8.05
C ASN A 79 -27.43 -2.77 9.29
N LYS A 80 -27.62 -1.71 10.08
CA LYS A 80 -28.60 -1.67 11.19
C LYS A 80 -29.76 -0.75 10.85
#